data_AF-A0A4Y2B6U8-F1
#
_entry.id   AF-A0A4Y2B6U8-F1
#
_cell.length_a   1.000
_cell.length_b   1.000
_cell.length_c   1.000
_cell.angle_alpha   90.00
_cell.angle_beta   90.00
_cell.angle_gamma   90.00
#
_symmetry.space_group_name_H-M   'P 1'
#
loop_
_entity.id
_entity.type
_entity.pdbx_description
1 polymer ?
#
loop_
_entity_poly.entity_id
_entity_poly.type
_entity_poly.pdbx_seq_one_letter_code
_entity_poly.pdbx_strand_id
1 'polypeptide(L)'
;MAAEVQLLREGIRDSAVIVKELWDFSPRRGTIIKKARKRFSSPKQSCLSENQVLALMVDSNSSTHQYKVIRQQTNKIHKNMHPAYHKIKAAKQLCYSSDVNVTETFADVKLQSLIDHTIL
;
A
#
# COMPACT_ATOMS: atom_id res chain seq x y z
N MET A 1 9.89 39.56 -12.02
CA MET A 1 9.92 38.73 -13.26
C MET A 1 8.57 38.70 -13.95
N ALA A 2 8.50 38.41 -15.26
CA ALA A 2 7.23 38.29 -15.99
C ALA A 2 6.25 37.30 -15.34
N ALA A 3 6.74 36.11 -14.95
CA ALA A 3 5.92 35.08 -14.29
C ALA A 3 5.44 35.49 -12.88
N GLU A 4 6.29 36.15 -12.09
CA GLU A 4 5.92 36.68 -10.77
C GLU A 4 4.85 37.77 -10.89
N VAL A 5 5.01 38.72 -11.82
CA VAL A 5 4.06 39.81 -12.06
C VAL A 5 2.71 39.26 -12.53
N GLN A 6 2.72 38.21 -13.34
CA GLN A 6 1.49 37.53 -13.76
C GLN A 6 0.76 36.87 -12.59
N LEU A 7 1.47 36.14 -11.73
CA LEU A 7 0.87 35.50 -10.54
C LEU A 7 0.31 36.52 -9.53
N LEU A 8 0.96 37.69 -9.40
CA LEU A 8 0.44 38.78 -8.58
C LEU A 8 -0.84 39.38 -9.16
N ARG A 9 -0.95 39.50 -10.50
CA ARG A 9 -2.18 39.94 -11.19
C ARG A 9 -3.32 38.94 -11.01
N GLU A 10 -3.00 37.64 -11.00
CA GLU A 10 -3.95 36.55 -10.74
C GLU A 10 -4.32 36.42 -9.25
N GLY A 11 -3.69 37.18 -8.36
CA GLY A 11 -3.94 37.15 -6.91
C GLY A 11 -3.27 35.98 -6.17
N ILE A 12 -2.45 35.18 -6.85
CA ILE A 12 -1.78 34.00 -6.29
C ILE A 12 -0.45 34.41 -5.64
N ARG A 13 -0.55 35.11 -4.51
CA ARG A 13 0.60 35.74 -3.83
C ARG A 13 1.66 34.72 -3.37
N ASP A 14 1.24 33.58 -2.82
CA ASP A 14 2.17 32.56 -2.32
C ASP A 14 3.05 31.97 -3.43
N SER A 15 2.46 31.72 -4.60
CA SER A 15 3.21 31.24 -5.78
C SER A 15 4.18 32.30 -6.29
N ALA A 16 3.80 33.58 -6.27
CA ALA A 16 4.70 34.67 -6.65
C ALA A 16 5.92 34.76 -5.71
N VAL A 17 5.71 34.59 -4.39
CA VAL A 17 6.80 34.55 -3.40
C VAL A 17 7.74 33.37 -3.66
N ILE A 18 7.21 32.18 -3.93
CA ILE A 18 8.02 30.99 -4.25
C ILE A 18 8.84 31.20 -5.53
N VAL A 19 8.24 31.77 -6.58
CA VAL A 19 8.92 32.06 -7.85
C VAL A 19 10.05 33.06 -7.64
N LYS A 20 9.83 34.09 -6.81
CA LYS A 20 10.85 35.06 -6.42
C LYS A 20 11.98 34.40 -5.63
N GLU A 21 11.66 33.56 -4.64
CA GLU A 21 12.64 32.82 -3.84
C GLU A 21 13.47 31.83 -4.69
N LEU A 22 12.89 31.25 -5.74
CA LEU A 22 13.63 30.39 -6.66
C LEU A 22 14.63 31.16 -7.54
N TRP A 23 14.37 32.46 -7.76
CA TRP A 23 15.18 33.33 -8.60
C TRP A 23 16.28 34.05 -7.81
N ASP A 24 15.93 34.57 -6.63
CA ASP A 24 16.84 35.33 -5.76
C ASP A 24 17.92 34.42 -5.13
N PHE A 25 17.72 33.09 -5.13
CA PHE A 25 18.61 32.13 -4.50
C PHE A 25 19.16 31.07 -5.48
N SER A 26 20.23 30.40 -5.06
CA SER A 26 20.94 29.37 -5.85
C SER A 26 20.00 28.26 -6.37
N PRO A 27 20.26 27.70 -7.58
CA PRO A 27 19.58 26.51 -8.10
C PRO A 27 19.52 25.33 -7.12
N ARG A 28 20.48 25.25 -6.18
CA ARG A 28 20.49 24.26 -5.10
C ARG A 28 19.24 24.33 -4.22
N ARG A 29 18.76 25.53 -3.87
CA ARG A 29 17.55 25.74 -3.05
C ARG A 29 16.31 25.21 -3.79
N GLY A 30 16.20 25.47 -5.09
CA GLY A 30 15.15 24.90 -5.94
C GLY A 30 15.16 23.37 -5.98
N THR A 31 16.33 22.73 -6.01
CA THR A 31 16.40 21.26 -5.96
C THR A 31 15.95 20.68 -4.61
N ILE A 32 16.21 21.37 -3.50
CA ILE A 32 15.77 20.96 -2.16
C ILE A 32 14.24 21.05 -2.06
N ILE A 33 13.66 22.17 -2.48
CA ILE A 33 12.21 22.38 -2.51
C ILE A 33 11.53 21.32 -3.39
N LYS A 34 12.09 21.03 -4.59
CA LYS A 34 11.59 19.97 -5.48
C LYS A 34 11.65 18.59 -4.83
N LYS A 35 12.74 18.25 -4.13
CA LYS A 35 12.89 16.96 -3.42
C LYS A 35 11.92 16.85 -2.25
N ALA A 36 11.76 17.90 -1.45
CA ALA A 36 10.80 17.94 -0.35
C ALA A 36 9.37 17.77 -0.87
N ARG A 37 8.97 18.56 -1.88
CA ARG A 37 7.65 18.43 -2.50
C ARG A 37 7.39 17.03 -3.04
N LYS A 38 8.36 16.37 -3.68
CA LYS A 38 8.19 14.97 -4.11
C LYS A 38 7.95 13.99 -2.95
N ARG A 39 8.57 14.23 -1.79
CA ARG A 39 8.35 13.40 -0.59
C ARG A 39 6.95 13.58 0.00
N PHE A 40 6.38 14.78 -0.10
CA PHE A 40 5.09 15.11 0.49
C PHE A 40 3.90 15.06 -0.49
N SER A 41 4.10 15.25 -1.80
CA SER A 41 3.03 15.26 -2.81
C SER A 41 2.58 13.88 -3.24
N SER A 42 3.35 12.82 -3.01
CA SER A 42 2.82 11.46 -3.14
C SER A 42 2.44 10.98 -1.74
N PRO A 43 1.15 10.85 -1.39
CA PRO A 43 0.78 9.93 -0.34
C PRO A 43 1.41 8.60 -0.76
N LYS A 44 2.30 8.05 0.09
CA LYS A 44 2.86 6.73 -0.13
C LYS A 44 1.66 5.80 -0.18
N GLN A 45 1.25 5.39 -1.39
CA GLN A 45 0.07 4.53 -1.57
C GLN A 45 0.38 3.24 -0.80
N SER A 46 -0.21 3.11 0.38
CA SER A 46 0.07 1.99 1.27
C SER A 46 -0.66 0.77 0.72
N CYS A 47 0.11 -0.20 0.23
CA CYS A 47 -0.40 -1.53 -0.03
C CYS A 47 -0.98 -2.07 1.29
N LEU A 48 -2.18 -2.66 1.23
CA LEU A 48 -2.74 -3.37 2.38
C LEU A 48 -1.81 -4.52 2.78
N SER A 49 -1.71 -4.80 4.07
CA SER A 49 -0.91 -5.91 4.58
C SER A 49 -1.51 -7.25 4.15
N GLU A 50 -0.67 -8.28 4.04
CA GLU A 50 -1.12 -9.62 3.67
C GLU A 50 -2.18 -10.14 4.66
N ASN A 51 -1.97 -9.92 5.95
CA ASN A 51 -2.86 -10.38 7.02
C ASN A 51 -4.20 -9.66 7.02
N GLN A 52 -4.23 -8.34 6.79
CA GLN A 52 -5.49 -7.60 6.68
C GLN A 52 -6.32 -8.08 5.50
N VAL A 53 -5.68 -8.37 4.37
CA VAL A 53 -6.38 -8.87 3.18
C VAL A 53 -6.84 -10.30 3.37
N LEU A 54 -6.05 -11.14 4.05
CA LEU A 54 -6.46 -12.49 4.41
C LEU A 54 -7.68 -12.48 5.33
N ALA A 55 -7.68 -11.64 6.37
CA ALA A 55 -8.82 -11.46 7.27
C ALA A 55 -10.06 -10.99 6.49
N LEU A 56 -9.92 -9.96 5.66
CA LEU A 56 -11.01 -9.47 4.82
C LEU A 56 -11.57 -10.56 3.90
N MET A 57 -10.72 -11.36 3.26
CA MET A 57 -11.17 -12.47 2.40
C MET A 57 -11.97 -13.52 3.18
N VAL A 58 -11.60 -13.79 4.44
CA VAL A 58 -12.31 -14.74 5.31
C VAL A 58 -13.64 -14.12 5.76
N ASP A 59 -13.63 -12.89 6.26
CA ASP A 59 -14.82 -12.17 6.73
C ASP A 59 -15.87 -11.99 5.63
N SER A 60 -15.43 -11.75 4.39
CA SER A 60 -16.30 -11.57 3.24
C SER A 60 -16.59 -12.86 2.45
N ASN A 61 -16.17 -14.03 2.95
CA ASN A 61 -16.30 -15.33 2.27
C ASN A 61 -15.86 -15.30 0.79
N SER A 62 -14.81 -14.53 0.49
CA SER A 62 -14.43 -14.24 -0.88
C SER A 62 -13.52 -15.31 -1.47
N SER A 63 -13.87 -15.77 -2.66
CA SER A 63 -13.05 -16.75 -3.37
C SER A 63 -11.75 -16.15 -3.91
N THR A 64 -10.79 -17.02 -4.23
CA THR A 64 -9.51 -16.59 -4.84
C THR A 64 -9.72 -15.88 -6.18
N HIS A 65 -10.75 -16.29 -6.92
CA HIS A 65 -11.13 -15.68 -8.20
C HIS A 65 -11.70 -14.27 -7.97
N GLN A 66 -12.66 -14.13 -7.03
CA GLN A 66 -13.24 -12.83 -6.68
C GLN A 66 -12.18 -11.83 -6.24
N TYR A 67 -11.26 -12.24 -5.37
CA TYR A 67 -10.14 -11.39 -4.97
C TYR A 67 -9.28 -10.93 -6.16
N LYS A 68 -8.95 -11.84 -7.09
CA LYS A 68 -8.17 -11.50 -8.29
C LYS A 68 -8.90 -10.48 -9.16
N VAL A 69 -10.21 -10.62 -9.35
CA VAL A 69 -11.05 -9.67 -10.10
C VAL A 69 -11.07 -8.30 -9.42
N ILE A 70 -11.33 -8.26 -8.11
CA ILE A 70 -11.31 -7.03 -7.30
C ILE A 70 -9.96 -6.34 -7.44
N ARG A 71 -8.86 -7.08 -7.26
CA ARG A 71 -7.49 -6.57 -7.39
C ARG A 71 -7.20 -6.03 -8.79
N GLN A 72 -7.65 -6.72 -9.83
CA GLN A 72 -7.47 -6.26 -11.21
C GLN A 72 -8.19 -4.92 -11.44
N GLN A 73 -9.41 -4.79 -10.94
CA GLN A 73 -10.20 -3.56 -11.09
C GLN A 73 -9.62 -2.41 -10.27
N THR A 74 -9.25 -2.64 -9.01
CA THR A 74 -8.60 -1.63 -8.16
C THR A 74 -7.26 -1.19 -8.69
N ASN A 75 -6.45 -2.08 -9.27
CA ASN A 75 -5.16 -1.72 -9.87
C ASN A 75 -5.26 -0.75 -11.05
N LYS A 76 -6.42 -0.65 -11.72
CA LYS A 76 -6.66 0.35 -12.77
C LYS A 76 -6.75 1.77 -12.21
N ILE A 77 -7.22 1.91 -10.97
CA ILE A 77 -7.42 3.19 -10.28
C ILE A 77 -6.22 3.50 -9.38
N HIS A 78 -5.87 2.53 -8.53
CA HIS A 78 -4.81 2.62 -7.53
C HIS A 78 -3.85 1.45 -7.71
N LYS A 79 -2.75 1.74 -8.41
CA LYS A 79 -1.72 0.74 -8.68
C LYS A 79 -1.16 0.19 -7.36
N ASN A 80 -1.17 -1.14 -7.22
CA ASN A 80 -0.60 -1.88 -6.09
C ASN A 80 -1.26 -1.60 -4.72
N MET A 81 -2.54 -1.23 -4.69
CA MET A 81 -3.29 -1.09 -3.43
C MET A 81 -3.44 -2.43 -2.69
N HIS A 82 -3.63 -3.52 -3.44
CA HIS A 82 -3.79 -4.86 -2.90
C HIS A 82 -2.57 -5.77 -3.22
N PRO A 83 -2.10 -6.56 -2.25
CA PRO A 83 -0.95 -7.44 -2.42
C PRO A 83 -1.22 -8.52 -3.47
N ALA A 84 -0.15 -9.07 -4.04
CA ALA A 84 -0.30 -10.20 -4.96
C ALA A 84 -0.79 -11.45 -4.22
N TYR A 85 -1.59 -12.28 -4.89
CA TYR A 85 -2.23 -13.45 -4.26
C TYR A 85 -1.22 -14.43 -3.64
N HIS A 86 -0.03 -14.59 -4.22
CA HIS A 86 1.00 -15.49 -3.65
C HIS A 86 1.45 -15.04 -2.25
N LYS A 87 1.43 -13.73 -1.95
CA LYS A 87 1.78 -13.21 -0.62
C LYS A 87 0.72 -13.54 0.42
N ILE A 88 -0.56 -13.42 0.03
CA ILE A 88 -1.69 -13.84 0.86
C ILE A 88 -1.64 -15.36 1.07
N LYS A 89 -1.33 -16.13 0.02
CA LYS A 89 -1.14 -17.57 0.13
C LYS A 89 -0.04 -17.90 1.14
N ALA A 90 1.09 -17.20 1.11
CA ALA A 90 2.17 -17.39 2.08
C ALA A 90 1.72 -17.06 3.51
N ALA A 91 1.03 -15.93 3.72
CA ALA A 91 0.45 -15.58 5.02
C ALA A 91 -0.53 -16.65 5.52
N LYS A 92 -1.38 -17.18 4.62
CA LYS A 92 -2.30 -18.28 4.93
C LYS A 92 -1.58 -19.55 5.36
N GLN A 93 -0.44 -19.87 4.76
CA GLN A 93 0.36 -21.04 5.14
C GLN A 93 0.96 -20.90 6.54
N LEU A 94 1.33 -19.69 6.96
CA LEU A 94 1.81 -19.44 8.32
C LEU A 94 0.73 -19.70 9.38
N CYS A 95 -0.55 -19.62 9.00
CA CYS A 95 -1.68 -19.90 9.87
C CYS A 95 -1.99 -21.41 10.02
N TYR A 96 -1.35 -22.29 9.24
CA TYR A 96 -1.57 -23.73 9.34
C TYR A 96 -0.53 -24.38 10.26
N SER A 97 -0.97 -25.29 11.12
CA SER A 97 -0.08 -26.12 11.94
C SER A 97 0.72 -27.09 11.07
N SER A 98 1.92 -27.46 11.49
CA SER A 98 2.83 -28.33 10.72
C SER A 98 2.36 -29.79 10.62
N ASP A 99 1.66 -30.29 11.64
CA ASP A 99 1.40 -31.71 11.82
C ASP A 99 -0.06 -32.08 11.45
N VAL A 100 -0.55 -31.54 10.34
CA VAL A 100 -1.89 -31.88 9.81
C VAL A 100 -1.75 -33.03 8.82
N ASN A 101 -2.43 -34.14 9.10
CA ASN A 101 -2.55 -35.25 8.18
C ASN A 101 -3.96 -35.27 7.61
N VAL A 102 -4.06 -35.36 6.28
CA VAL A 102 -5.33 -35.35 5.56
C VAL A 102 -5.37 -36.58 4.65
N THR A 103 -6.35 -37.43 4.90
CA THR A 103 -6.69 -38.60 4.07
C THR A 103 -8.02 -38.33 3.37
N GLU A 104 -8.42 -39.23 2.46
CA GLU A 104 -9.69 -39.07 1.73
C GLU A 104 -10.92 -39.06 2.65
N THR A 105 -10.84 -39.74 3.79
CA THR A 105 -11.98 -39.98 4.69
C THR A 105 -11.88 -39.25 6.02
N PHE A 106 -10.68 -38.90 6.47
CA PHE A 106 -10.48 -38.17 7.73
C PHE A 106 -9.29 -37.23 7.66
N ALA A 107 -9.29 -36.23 8.56
CA ALA A 107 -8.13 -35.40 8.82
C ALA A 107 -7.87 -35.41 10.34
N ASP A 108 -6.60 -35.52 10.71
CA ASP A 108 -6.17 -35.51 12.10
C ASP A 108 -5.00 -34.54 12.29
N VAL A 109 -4.93 -33.98 13.50
CA VAL A 109 -3.86 -33.07 13.92
C VAL A 109 -3.51 -33.37 15.36
N LYS A 110 -2.23 -33.31 15.70
CA LYS A 110 -1.80 -33.48 17.08
C LYS A 110 -2.27 -32.30 17.92
N LEU A 111 -2.94 -32.59 19.04
CA LEU A 111 -3.42 -31.55 19.95
C LEU A 111 -2.29 -30.61 20.41
N GLN A 112 -1.11 -31.16 20.72
CA GLN A 112 0.04 -30.35 21.12
C GLN A 112 0.48 -29.38 20.02
N SER A 113 0.52 -29.83 18.76
CA SER A 113 0.88 -28.98 17.61
C SER A 113 -0.10 -27.80 17.44
N LEU A 114 -1.39 -28.03 17.72
CA LEU A 114 -2.41 -26.97 17.69
C LEU A 114 -2.20 -25.96 18.82
N ILE A 115 -1.93 -26.44 20.04
CA ILE A 115 -1.70 -25.60 21.22
C ILE A 115 -0.44 -24.74 21.01
N ASP A 116 0.67 -25.35 20.61
CA ASP A 116 1.95 -24.66 20.37
C ASP A 116 1.85 -23.61 19.26
N HIS A 117 0.99 -23.83 18.26
CA HIS A 117 0.76 -22.88 17.17
C HIS A 117 -0.14 -21.70 17.57
N THR A 118 -1.02 -21.90 18.56
CA THR A 118 -1.99 -20.89 19.02
C THR A 118 -1.45 -20.04 20.18
N ILE A 119 -0.65 -20.64 21.07
CA ILE A 119 -0.06 -19.98 22.23
C ILE A 119 1.30 -19.42 21.81
N LEU A 120 1.32 -18.12 21.50
CA LEU A 120 2.53 -17.30 21.35
C LEU A 120 3.32 -17.18 22.66
#